data_AF-A0A2V9R0Z7-F1
#
_entry.id   AF-A0A2V9R0Z7-F1
#
_cell.length_a   1.000
_cell.length_b   1.000
_cell.length_c   1.000
_cell.angle_alpha   90.00
_cell.angle_beta   90.00
_cell.angle_gamma   90.00
#
_symmetry.space_group_name_H-M   'P 1'
#
loop_
_entity.id
_entity.type
_entity.pdbx_description
1 polymer ?
#
loop_
_entity_poly.entity_id
_entity_poly.type
_entity_poly.pdbx_seq_one_letter_code
_entity_poly.pdbx_strand_id
1 'polypeptide(L)' 'MVPELSDILKKALELPQEARAALAGSLLESLDETVDESAEEAWSLEIARRMDDLDSGKAKTVPWAEVRRQISSLLNGR' A
#
# COMPACT_ATOMS: atom_id res chain seq x y z
N MET A 1 18.23 -1.63 -29.96
CA MET A 1 19.31 -1.31 -29.01
C MET A 1 18.63 -1.12 -27.66
N VAL A 2 18.86 -2.02 -26.72
CA VAL A 2 18.33 -1.88 -25.36
C VAL A 2 19.08 -0.72 -24.72
N PRO A 3 18.42 0.29 -24.13
CA PRO A 3 19.15 1.34 -23.43
C PRO A 3 19.91 0.72 -22.25
N GLU A 4 21.17 1.08 -22.07
CA GLU A 4 21.96 0.63 -20.92
C GLU A 4 21.29 1.12 -19.62
N LEU A 5 21.21 0.25 -18.61
CA LEU A 5 20.55 0.55 -17.34
C LEU A 5 21.10 1.82 -16.68
N SER A 6 22.40 2.07 -16.83
CA SER A 6 23.08 3.27 -16.35
C SER A 6 22.55 4.56 -16.99
N ASP A 7 22.23 4.55 -18.28
CA ASP A 7 21.70 5.72 -18.99
C ASP A 7 20.25 6.01 -18.57
N ILE A 8 19.45 4.97 -18.33
CA ILE A 8 18.08 5.11 -17.82
C ILE A 8 18.12 5.70 -16.40
N LEU A 9 18.97 5.14 -15.52
CA LEU A 9 19.11 5.62 -14.16
C LEU A 9 19.54 7.09 -14.13
N LYS A 10 20.53 7.46 -14.95
CA LYS A 10 21.00 8.85 -15.04
C LYS A 10 19.87 9.81 -15.41
N LYS A 11 19.10 9.49 -16.45
CA LYS A 11 17.95 10.30 -16.88
C LYS A 11 16.86 10.37 -15.82
N ALA A 12 16.59 9.26 -15.13
CA ALA A 12 15.61 9.24 -14.04
C ALA A 12 16.04 10.15 -12.88
N LEU A 13 17.32 10.16 -12.51
CA LEU A 13 17.84 11.00 -11.43
C LEU A 13 17.82 12.51 -11.77
N GLU A 14 17.83 12.88 -13.05
CA GLU A 14 17.70 14.27 -13.51
C GLU A 14 16.26 14.82 -13.39
N LEU A 15 15.25 13.96 -13.20
CA LEU A 15 13.86 14.39 -13.03
C LEU A 15 13.62 15.08 -11.67
N PRO A 16 12.63 15.98 -11.55
CA PRO A 16 12.15 16.49 -10.26
C PRO A 16 11.71 15.36 -9.32
N GLN A 17 11.74 15.62 -8.01
CA GLN A 17 11.45 14.61 -6.98
C GLN A 17 10.10 13.91 -7.19
N GLU A 18 9.06 14.68 -7.52
CA GLU A 18 7.70 14.18 -7.73
C GLU A 18 7.64 13.25 -8.95
N ALA A 19 8.30 13.64 -10.04
CA ALA A 19 8.37 12.83 -11.26
C ALA A 19 9.18 11.54 -11.04
N ARG A 20 10.25 11.59 -10.23
CA ARG A 20 10.98 10.38 -9.82
C ARG A 20 10.12 9.44 -8.99
N ALA A 21 9.36 9.97 -8.04
CA ALA A 21 8.46 9.17 -7.21
C ALA A 21 7.37 8.51 -8.06
N ALA A 22 6.78 9.24 -9.01
CA ALA A 22 5.80 8.69 -9.94
C ALA A 22 6.40 7.58 -10.81
N LEU A 23 7.60 7.81 -11.39
CA LEU A 23 8.30 6.79 -12.19
C LEU A 23 8.62 5.53 -11.38
N ALA A 24 9.11 5.69 -10.14
CA ALA A 24 9.37 4.57 -9.26
C ALA A 24 8.09 3.78 -8.94
N GLY A 25 6.98 4.47 -8.70
CA GLY A 25 5.67 3.85 -8.50
C GLY A 25 5.23 3.00 -9.69
N SER A 26 5.28 3.56 -10.90
CA SER A 26 4.91 2.83 -12.13
C SER A 26 5.82 1.63 -12.41
N LEU A 27 7.12 1.75 -12.11
CA LEU A 27 8.06 0.62 -12.26
C LEU A 27 7.74 -0.48 -11.24
N LEU A 28 7.44 -0.14 -9.99
CA LEU A 28 7.03 -1.12 -8.99
C LEU A 28 5.72 -1.82 -9.37
N GLU A 29 4.73 -1.05 -9.84
CA GLU A 29 3.46 -1.59 -10.32
C GLU A 29 3.65 -2.53 -11.51
N SER A 30 4.58 -2.21 -12.43
CA SER A 30 4.91 -3.12 -13.54
C SER A 30 5.58 -4.43 -13.12
N LEU A 31 6.06 -4.55 -11.87
CA LEU A 31 6.61 -5.80 -11.35
C LEU A 31 5.55 -6.65 -10.65
N ASP A 32 4.37 -6.08 -10.38
CA ASP A 32 3.24 -6.74 -9.74
C ASP A 32 2.38 -7.48 -10.77
N GLU A 33 3.03 -8.25 -11.66
CA GLU A 33 2.37 -8.92 -12.79
C GLU A 33 1.66 -10.22 -12.39
N THR A 34 2.04 -10.81 -11.26
CA THR A 34 1.49 -12.09 -10.79
C THR A 34 0.85 -11.92 -9.43
N VAL A 35 -0.47 -11.98 -9.43
CA VAL A 35 -1.24 -12.18 -8.21
C VAL A 35 -0.87 -13.56 -7.65
N ASP A 36 -0.33 -13.59 -6.43
CA ASP A 36 -0.15 -14.83 -5.70
C ASP A 36 -1.53 -15.33 -5.26
N GLU A 37 -2.10 -16.28 -6.02
CA GLU A 37 -3.43 -16.85 -5.73
C GLU A 37 -3.52 -17.42 -4.32
N SER A 38 -2.42 -17.93 -3.76
CA SER A 38 -2.39 -18.44 -2.38
C SER A 38 -2.48 -17.32 -1.36
N ALA A 39 -1.86 -16.17 -1.64
CA ALA A 39 -1.99 -14.98 -0.82
C ALA A 39 -3.43 -14.43 -0.89
N GLU A 40 -4.03 -14.35 -2.07
CA GLU A 40 -5.43 -13.92 -2.24
C GLU A 40 -6.43 -14.82 -1.51
N GLU A 41 -6.25 -16.14 -1.58
CA GLU A 41 -7.08 -17.09 -0.84
C GLU A 41 -6.92 -16.89 0.67
N ALA A 42 -5.69 -16.75 1.16
CA ALA A 42 -5.41 -16.49 2.57
C ALA A 42 -6.03 -15.16 3.04
N TRP A 43 -5.96 -14.11 2.23
CA TRP A 43 -6.61 -12.82 2.50
C TRP A 43 -8.12 -12.93 2.54
N SER A 44 -8.72 -13.65 1.59
CA SER A 44 -10.17 -13.89 1.55
C SER A 44 -10.66 -14.61 2.80
N LEU A 45 -9.94 -15.64 3.24
CA LEU A 45 -10.24 -16.37 4.48
C LEU A 45 -10.12 -15.46 5.71
N GLU A 46 -9.08 -14.63 5.78
CA GLU A 46 -8.87 -13.71 6.90
C GLU A 46 -9.96 -12.63 6.96
N ILE A 47 -10.39 -12.10 5.82
CA ILE A 47 -11.49 -11.13 5.75
C ILE A 47 -12.77 -11.77 6.26
N ALA A 48 -13.12 -12.96 5.78
CA ALA A 48 -14.32 -13.68 6.23
C ALA A 48 -14.28 -13.94 7.74
N ARG A 49 -13.12 -14.38 8.27
CA ARG A 49 -12.91 -14.59 9.70
C ARG A 49 -13.07 -13.30 10.52
N ARG A 50 -12.55 -12.17 10.03
CA ARG A 50 -12.68 -10.87 10.72
C ARG A 50 -14.11 -10.35 10.69
N MET A 51 -14.85 -10.58 9.61
CA MET A 51 -16.27 -10.24 9.54
C MET A 51 -17.06 -11.05 10.56
N ASP A 52 -16.84 -12.36 10.66
CA ASP A 52 -17.50 -13.21 11.66
C ASP A 52 -17.15 -12.79 13.10
N ASP A 53 -15.88 -12.48 13.38
CA ASP A 53 -15.46 -11.96 14.69
C ASP A 53 -16.17 -10.62 15.03
N LEU A 54 -16.43 -9.76 14.03
CA LEU A 54 -17.17 -8.51 14.20
C LEU A 54 -18.65 -8.76 14.45
N ASP A 55 -19.31 -9.55 13.60
CA ASP A 55 -20.74 -9.83 13.65
C ASP A 55 -21.13 -10.60 14.92
N SER A 56 -20.27 -11.52 15.37
CA SER A 56 -20.45 -12.25 16.63
C SER A 56 -20.14 -11.42 17.89
N GLY A 57 -19.58 -10.21 17.74
CA GLY A 57 -19.17 -9.35 18.85
C GLY A 57 -17.90 -9.84 19.58
N LYS A 58 -17.19 -10.82 19.03
CA LYS A 58 -15.91 -11.32 19.56
C LYS A 58 -14.79 -10.29 19.41
N ALA A 59 -14.81 -9.50 18.34
CA ALA A 59 -13.87 -8.42 18.11
C ALA A 59 -14.17 -7.23 19.03
N LYS A 60 -13.13 -6.72 19.72
CA LYS A 60 -13.22 -5.45 20.46
C LYS A 60 -13.16 -4.29 19.46
N THR A 61 -14.26 -3.60 19.29
CA THR A 61 -14.35 -2.43 18.42
C THR A 61 -13.96 -1.16 19.16
N VAL A 62 -13.51 -0.16 18.40
CA VAL A 62 -13.21 1.18 18.91
C VAL A 62 -14.15 2.17 18.21
N PRO A 63 -14.79 3.11 18.93
CA PRO A 63 -15.66 4.10 18.31
C PRO A 63 -14.93 4.91 17.24
N TRP A 64 -15.59 5.19 16.12
CA TRP A 64 -15.00 5.96 15.03
C TRP A 64 -14.46 7.34 15.47
N ALA A 65 -15.17 8.02 16.38
CA ALA A 65 -14.73 9.32 16.91
C ALA A 65 -13.38 9.24 17.64
N GLU A 66 -13.09 8.13 18.30
CA GLU A 66 -11.81 7.87 18.96
C GLU A 66 -10.69 7.71 17.93
N VAL A 67 -10.89 6.84 16.93
CA VAL A 67 -9.93 6.59 15.86
C VAL A 67 -9.63 7.88 15.08
N ARG A 68 -10.67 8.64 14.72
CA ARG A 68 -10.52 9.92 14.00
C ARG A 68 -9.70 10.94 14.81
N ARG A 69 -9.89 11.01 16.13
CA ARG A 69 -9.12 11.90 17.00
C ARG A 69 -7.65 11.51 17.01
N GLN A 70 -7.33 10.22 17.12
CA GLN A 70 -5.96 9.72 17.10
C GLN A 70 -5.27 10.01 15.77
N ILE A 71 -5.93 9.76 14.63
CA ILE A 71 -5.40 10.08 13.29
C ILE A 71 -5.12 11.59 13.18
N SER A 72 -6.06 12.43 13.60
CA SER A 72 -5.89 13.90 13.54
C SER A 72 -4.71 14.37 14.40
N SER A 73 -4.52 13.77 15.58
CA SER A 73 -3.36 14.07 16.44
C SER A 73 -2.03 13.69 15.81
N LEU A 74 -1.96 12.56 15.08
CA LEU A 74 -0.74 12.12 14.39
C LEU A 74 -0.36 13.06 13.23
N LEU A 75 -1.37 13.55 12.50
CA LEU A 75 -1.15 14.46 11.37
C LEU A 75 -0.77 15.87 11.83
N ASN A 76 -1.30 16.34 12.96
CA ASN A 76 -1.01 17.66 13.52
C ASN A 76 0.30 17.72 14.35
N GLY A 77 0.89 16.57 14.65
CA GLY A 77 2.18 16.46 15.35
C GLY A 77 3.41 16.42 14.44
N ARG A 78 3.23 16.65 13.14
CA ARG A 78 4.30 16.75 12.12
C ARG A 78 4.58 18.18 11.74
#